data_AF-A0AAJ3K250-F1
#
_entry.id   AF-A0AAJ3K250-F1
#
_cell.length_a   1.000
_cell.length_b   1.000
_cell.length_c   1.000
_cell.angle_alpha   90.00
_cell.angle_beta   90.00
_cell.angle_gamma   90.00
#
_symmetry.space_group_name_H-M   'P 1'
#
loop_
_entity.id
_entity.type
_entity.pdbx_description
1 polymer ?
#
loop_
_entity_poly.entity_id
_entity_poly.type
_entity_poly.pdbx_seq_one_letter_code
_entity_poly.pdbx_strand_id
1 'polypeptide(L)'
;MNDAQPTSITQDVVQHILQSYFHLADSLANLLGQCCEVVVHRLGELSCSVVKIVNGFHTGRSIGAPITDNALKILKNDQKALKQLEQIYFSTRNDGHLVKSTTPVILVGNGNPTGLLCMNLNLSYPLDKTMANLMPQQNLAIPSKDERFVAENLRLTKYALYKHLRQLKGE
;
A
#
# COMPACT_ATOMS: atom_id res chain seq x y z
N MET A 1 -28.18 -31.84 -0.93
CA MET A 1 -28.14 -30.66 -1.83
C MET A 1 -28.40 -29.44 -0.99
N ASN A 2 -27.34 -28.78 -0.51
CA ASN A 2 -27.40 -27.42 -0.01
C ASN A 2 -26.44 -26.63 -0.90
N ASP A 3 -26.91 -26.27 -2.08
CA ASP A 3 -26.22 -25.32 -2.94
C ASP A 3 -26.43 -23.95 -2.32
N ALA A 4 -25.49 -23.55 -1.45
CA ALA A 4 -25.39 -22.17 -1.02
C ALA A 4 -25.20 -21.31 -2.28
N GLN A 5 -26.19 -20.48 -2.61
CA GLN A 5 -26.05 -19.48 -3.67
C GLN A 5 -24.79 -18.65 -3.40
N PRO A 6 -23.95 -18.35 -4.42
CA PRO A 6 -22.81 -17.48 -4.23
C PRO A 6 -23.32 -16.11 -3.77
N THR A 7 -22.93 -15.72 -2.55
CA THR A 7 -23.26 -14.40 -2.00
C THR A 7 -22.81 -13.34 -3.01
N SER A 8 -23.76 -12.67 -3.67
CA SER A 8 -23.44 -11.63 -4.64
C SER A 8 -22.70 -10.51 -3.91
N ILE A 9 -21.42 -10.32 -4.24
CA ILE A 9 -20.63 -9.21 -3.68
C ILE A 9 -21.30 -7.92 -4.12
N THR A 10 -21.81 -7.13 -3.17
CA THR A 10 -22.45 -5.85 -3.48
C THR A 10 -21.40 -4.79 -3.81
N GLN A 11 -21.79 -3.78 -4.59
CA GLN A 11 -20.94 -2.62 -4.86
C GLN A 11 -20.49 -1.92 -3.57
N ASP A 12 -21.32 -1.93 -2.52
CA ASP A 12 -21.00 -1.32 -1.23
C ASP A 12 -19.84 -2.03 -0.51
N VAL A 13 -19.76 -3.36 -0.62
CA VAL A 13 -18.64 -4.15 -0.07
C VAL A 13 -17.35 -3.85 -0.82
N VAL A 14 -17.41 -3.80 -2.15
CA VAL A 14 -16.27 -3.40 -2.98
C VAL A 14 -15.79 -2.00 -2.61
N GLN A 15 -16.72 -1.06 -2.45
CA GLN A 15 -16.42 0.31 -2.08
C GLN A 15 -15.72 0.40 -0.72
N HIS A 16 -16.23 -0.30 0.30
CA HIS A 16 -15.62 -0.32 1.63
C HIS A 16 -14.21 -0.90 1.60
N ILE A 17 -13.98 -1.97 0.84
CA ILE A 17 -12.65 -2.57 0.72
C ILE A 17 -11.71 -1.58 0.03
N LEU A 18 -12.09 -0.97 -1.10
CA LEU A 18 -11.25 0.03 -1.75
C LEU A 18 -10.93 1.22 -0.83
N GLN A 19 -11.87 1.67 0.00
CA GLN A 19 -11.65 2.72 0.99
C GLN A 19 -10.60 2.32 2.05
N SER A 20 -10.54 1.06 2.49
CA SER A 20 -9.48 0.62 3.40
C SER A 20 -8.10 0.73 2.76
N TYR A 21 -8.00 0.51 1.45
CA TYR A 21 -6.77 0.74 0.68
C TYR A 21 -6.43 2.22 0.49
N PHE A 22 -7.37 3.16 0.67
CA PHE A 22 -7.04 4.59 0.62
C PHE A 22 -6.17 4.99 1.81
N HIS A 23 -6.52 4.51 3.01
CA HIS A 23 -5.72 4.70 4.22
C HIS A 23 -4.35 4.02 4.12
N LEU A 24 -4.29 2.83 3.51
CA LEU A 24 -3.01 2.18 3.22
C LEU A 24 -2.18 3.00 2.23
N ALA A 25 -2.79 3.55 1.17
CA ALA A 25 -2.08 4.37 0.20
C ALA A 25 -1.48 5.63 0.85
N ASP A 26 -2.26 6.32 1.70
CA ASP A 26 -1.77 7.46 2.47
C ASP A 26 -0.63 7.05 3.41
N SER A 27 -0.77 5.94 4.13
CA SER A 27 0.24 5.48 5.10
C SER A 27 1.54 5.06 4.41
N LEU A 28 1.45 4.34 3.29
CA LEU A 28 2.62 3.92 2.51
C LEU A 28 3.35 5.11 1.90
N ALA A 29 2.61 6.07 1.33
CA ALA A 29 3.20 7.28 0.78
C ALA A 29 3.82 8.17 1.86
N ASN A 30 3.22 8.23 3.06
CA ASN A 30 3.80 8.94 4.20
C ASN A 30 5.08 8.26 4.70
N LEU A 31 5.10 6.92 4.76
CA LEU A 31 6.27 6.15 5.19
C LEU A 31 7.43 6.25 4.18
N LEU A 32 7.14 6.05 2.90
CA LEU A 32 8.14 6.05 1.82
C LEU A 32 8.51 7.47 1.38
N GLY A 33 7.68 8.45 1.71
CA GLY A 33 7.85 9.84 1.37
C GLY A 33 7.58 10.13 -0.11
N GLN A 34 8.02 11.32 -0.52
CA GLN A 34 7.74 11.85 -1.86
C GLN A 34 8.39 11.06 -3.01
N CYS A 35 9.30 10.11 -2.76
CA CYS A 35 9.90 9.31 -3.82
C CYS A 35 8.97 8.19 -4.34
N CYS A 36 7.90 7.87 -3.61
CA CYS A 36 6.96 6.81 -3.98
C CYS A 36 5.58 7.39 -4.31
N GLU A 37 5.08 7.12 -5.52
CA GLU A 37 3.70 7.33 -5.91
C GLU A 37 2.89 6.07 -5.58
N VAL A 38 1.75 6.24 -4.91
CA VAL A 38 0.85 5.13 -4.56
C VAL A 38 -0.50 5.37 -5.21
N VAL A 39 -1.00 4.40 -5.98
CA VAL A 39 -2.23 4.51 -6.77
C VAL A 39 -3.15 3.34 -6.44
N VAL A 40 -4.42 3.63 -6.14
CA VAL A 40 -5.45 2.60 -6.04
C VAL A 40 -6.33 2.69 -7.27
N HIS A 41 -6.47 1.56 -7.96
CA HIS A 41 -7.34 1.39 -9.10
C HIS A 41 -8.59 0.60 -8.73
N ARG A 42 -9.74 0.96 -9.32
CA ARG A 42 -10.93 0.11 -9.43
C ARG A 42 -10.96 -0.52 -10.83
N LEU A 43 -11.14 -1.83 -10.90
CA LEU A 43 -11.17 -2.56 -12.18
C LEU A 43 -12.54 -2.57 -12.87
N GLY A 44 -13.60 -2.15 -12.20
CA GLY A 44 -14.95 -2.05 -12.77
C GLY A 44 -15.12 -0.95 -13.83
N GLU A 45 -14.21 0.03 -13.90
CA GLU A 45 -14.26 1.12 -14.89
C GLU A 45 -12.83 1.53 -15.28
N LEU A 46 -12.32 0.99 -16.39
CA LEU A 46 -10.90 1.11 -16.75
C LEU A 46 -10.51 2.51 -17.26
N SER A 47 -11.45 3.24 -17.87
CA SER A 47 -11.26 4.62 -18.35
C SER A 47 -11.10 5.63 -17.21
N CYS A 48 -11.72 5.36 -16.05
CA CYS A 48 -11.67 6.20 -14.85
C CYS A 48 -11.20 5.40 -13.63
N SER A 49 -10.21 4.53 -13.85
CA SER A 49 -9.84 3.52 -12.87
C SER A 49 -9.18 4.07 -11.60
N VAL A 50 -8.47 5.20 -11.65
CA VAL A 50 -7.79 5.75 -10.47
C VAL A 50 -8.81 6.31 -9.49
N VAL A 51 -8.97 5.65 -8.35
CA VAL A 51 -9.89 6.06 -7.28
C VAL A 51 -9.18 6.72 -6.10
N LYS A 52 -7.85 6.52 -5.98
CA LYS A 52 -6.97 7.22 -5.04
C LYS A 52 -5.57 7.30 -5.63
N ILE A 53 -4.91 8.43 -5.41
CA ILE A 53 -3.50 8.61 -5.76
C ILE A 53 -2.83 9.52 -4.74
N VAL A 54 -1.61 9.17 -4.34
CA VAL A 54 -0.74 9.98 -3.47
C VAL A 54 0.60 10.15 -4.19
N ASN A 55 1.16 11.36 -4.13
CA ASN A 55 2.36 11.76 -4.86
C ASN A 55 2.24 11.61 -6.41
N GLY A 56 1.03 11.83 -6.96
CA GLY A 56 0.74 11.72 -8.40
C GLY A 56 1.49 12.71 -9.30
N PHE A 57 2.22 13.69 -8.73
CA PHE A 57 3.05 14.64 -9.45
C PHE A 57 4.20 13.97 -10.23
N HIS A 58 4.54 12.72 -9.89
CA HIS A 58 5.49 11.93 -10.67
C HIS A 58 4.94 11.64 -12.06
N THR A 59 3.77 11.01 -12.15
CA THR A 59 3.20 10.63 -13.46
C THR A 59 2.29 11.70 -14.05
N GLY A 60 1.97 12.76 -13.30
CA GLY A 60 0.95 13.74 -13.66
C GLY A 60 -0.48 13.20 -13.59
N ARG A 61 -0.67 12.00 -13.02
CA ARG A 61 -1.98 11.36 -12.91
C ARG A 61 -2.75 11.93 -11.72
N SER A 62 -4.08 11.88 -11.85
CA SER A 62 -5.04 12.32 -10.84
C SER A 62 -6.17 11.28 -10.71
N ILE A 63 -7.04 11.49 -9.72
CA ILE A 63 -8.28 10.70 -9.59
C ILE A 63 -9.08 10.82 -10.89
N GLY A 64 -9.59 9.68 -11.38
CA GLY A 64 -10.27 9.56 -12.67
C GLY A 64 -9.37 9.29 -13.86
N ALA A 65 -8.04 9.22 -13.69
CA ALA A 65 -7.13 8.82 -14.77
C ALA A 65 -7.37 7.35 -15.20
N PRO A 66 -7.14 7.03 -16.49
CA PRO A 66 -7.31 5.68 -17.01
C PRO A 66 -6.25 4.74 -16.47
N ILE A 67 -6.52 3.44 -16.57
CA ILE A 67 -5.54 2.38 -16.30
C ILE A 67 -4.39 2.45 -17.31
N THR A 68 -3.20 1.96 -16.94
CA THR A 68 -2.04 1.95 -17.85
C THR A 68 -2.08 0.74 -18.79
N ASP A 69 -1.44 0.86 -19.95
CA ASP A 69 -1.26 -0.25 -20.89
C ASP A 69 -0.56 -1.45 -20.26
N ASN A 70 0.40 -1.20 -19.37
CA ASN A 70 1.09 -2.27 -18.64
C ASN A 70 0.13 -3.02 -17.72
N ALA A 71 -0.66 -2.31 -16.92
CA ALA A 71 -1.66 -2.96 -16.07
C ALA A 71 -2.73 -3.70 -16.91
N LEU A 72 -3.17 -3.14 -18.04
CA LEU A 72 -4.08 -3.78 -18.99
C LEU A 72 -3.52 -5.09 -19.58
N LYS A 73 -2.27 -5.08 -20.07
CA LYS A 73 -1.62 -6.27 -20.64
C LYS A 73 -1.56 -7.39 -19.61
N ILE A 74 -1.31 -7.04 -18.36
CA ILE A 74 -1.19 -8.03 -17.29
C ILE A 74 -2.57 -8.56 -16.87
N LEU A 75 -3.61 -7.72 -16.80
CA LEU A 75 -4.99 -8.17 -16.57
C LEU A 75 -5.51 -9.11 -17.68
N LYS A 76 -5.05 -8.93 -18.93
CA LYS A 76 -5.46 -9.76 -20.07
C LYS A 76 -4.86 -11.17 -20.10
N ASN A 77 -3.79 -11.44 -19.35
CA ASN A 77 -3.00 -12.67 -19.47
C ASN A 77 -3.38 -13.81 -18.50
N ASP A 78 -4.61 -13.79 -17.95
CA ASP A 78 -5.19 -14.81 -17.06
C ASP A 78 -4.37 -15.09 -15.77
N GLN A 79 -4.90 -15.87 -14.82
CA GLN A 79 -4.46 -15.98 -13.40
C GLN A 79 -2.93 -16.00 -13.12
N LYS A 80 -2.10 -16.51 -14.04
CA LYS A 80 -0.63 -16.45 -13.93
C LYS A 80 -0.08 -15.02 -13.95
N ALA A 81 -0.68 -14.13 -14.72
CA ALA A 81 -0.28 -12.74 -14.87
C ALA A 81 -0.63 -11.91 -13.61
N LEU A 82 -1.72 -12.24 -12.92
CA LEU A 82 -2.05 -11.64 -11.61
C LEU A 82 -0.97 -11.94 -10.57
N LYS A 83 -0.42 -13.16 -10.54
CA LYS A 83 0.73 -13.51 -9.68
C LYS A 83 2.04 -12.82 -10.10
N GLN A 84 2.14 -12.38 -11.35
CA GLN A 84 3.27 -11.56 -11.81
C GLN A 84 3.13 -10.09 -11.40
N LEU A 85 1.90 -9.57 -11.22
CA LEU A 85 1.66 -8.20 -10.72
C LEU A 85 2.19 -7.98 -9.30
N GLU A 86 2.17 -9.03 -8.49
CA GLU A 86 2.69 -9.01 -7.12
C GLU A 86 4.22 -8.95 -7.08
N GLN A 87 4.91 -9.20 -8.21
CA GLN A 87 6.36 -9.14 -8.29
C GLN A 87 6.87 -7.71 -8.52
N ILE A 88 8.13 -7.49 -8.18
CA ILE A 88 8.83 -6.25 -8.44
C ILE A 88 9.22 -6.20 -9.92
N TYR A 89 8.94 -5.09 -10.58
CA TYR A 89 9.39 -4.82 -11.95
C TYR A 89 9.94 -3.40 -12.08
N PHE A 90 10.68 -3.17 -13.17
CA PHE A 90 11.23 -1.86 -13.50
C PHE A 90 10.59 -1.36 -14.78
N SER A 91 10.36 -0.05 -14.85
CA SER A 91 9.82 0.62 -16.03
C SER A 91 10.45 2.00 -16.18
N THR A 92 10.36 2.56 -17.37
CA THR A 92 10.83 3.91 -17.67
C THR A 92 9.62 4.77 -17.99
N ARG A 93 9.49 5.91 -17.32
CA ARG A 93 8.44 6.90 -17.61
C ARG A 93 8.76 7.64 -18.91
N ASN A 94 7.77 8.32 -19.48
CA ASN A 94 7.90 9.05 -20.76
C ASN A 94 9.01 10.14 -20.74
N ASP A 95 9.38 10.64 -19.58
CA ASP A 95 10.47 11.61 -19.39
C ASP A 95 11.82 10.97 -19.07
N GLY A 96 11.94 9.65 -19.21
CA GLY A 96 13.19 8.90 -19.03
C GLY A 96 13.50 8.50 -17.59
N HIS A 97 12.67 8.88 -16.62
CA HIS A 97 12.90 8.50 -15.22
C HIS A 97 12.65 7.00 -14.98
N LEU A 98 13.58 6.36 -14.28
CA LEU A 98 13.49 4.95 -13.92
C LEU A 98 12.58 4.78 -12.71
N VAL A 99 11.63 3.86 -12.81
CA VAL A 99 10.65 3.56 -11.77
C VAL A 99 10.71 2.08 -11.41
N LYS A 100 10.80 1.79 -10.12
CA LYS A 100 10.64 0.44 -9.56
C LYS A 100 9.24 0.29 -9.01
N SER A 101 8.50 -0.70 -9.50
CA SER A 101 7.07 -0.83 -9.23
C SER A 101 6.69 -2.22 -8.74
N THR A 102 5.57 -2.28 -8.02
CA THR A 102 4.81 -3.51 -7.74
C THR A 102 3.32 -3.17 -7.73
N THR A 103 2.47 -4.11 -8.11
CA THR A 103 1.02 -3.88 -8.28
C THR A 103 0.19 -4.99 -7.62
N PRO A 104 0.18 -5.15 -6.29
CA PRO A 104 -0.72 -6.10 -5.64
C PRO A 104 -2.18 -5.99 -6.11
N VAL A 105 -2.79 -7.15 -6.35
CA VAL A 105 -4.19 -7.23 -6.78
C VAL A 105 -5.10 -7.22 -5.55
N ILE A 106 -6.14 -6.40 -5.58
CA ILE A 106 -7.17 -6.35 -4.54
C ILE A 106 -8.25 -7.34 -4.91
N LEU A 107 -8.34 -8.43 -4.14
CA LEU A 107 -9.32 -9.50 -4.31
C LEU A 107 -10.47 -9.33 -3.33
N VAL A 108 -11.70 -9.54 -3.81
CA VAL A 108 -12.92 -9.48 -2.97
C VAL A 108 -13.72 -10.78 -3.09
N GLY A 109 -14.30 -11.23 -1.98
CA GLY A 109 -15.07 -12.46 -1.89
C GLY A 109 -14.26 -13.69 -2.32
N ASN A 110 -14.78 -14.48 -3.28
CA ASN A 110 -14.17 -15.72 -3.75
C ASN A 110 -12.96 -15.50 -4.69
N GLY A 111 -12.12 -14.50 -4.40
CA GLY A 111 -10.92 -14.21 -5.20
C GLY A 111 -11.16 -13.37 -6.45
N ASN A 112 -12.24 -12.56 -6.48
CA ASN A 112 -12.54 -11.72 -7.64
C ASN A 112 -11.63 -10.48 -7.69
N PRO A 113 -10.83 -10.29 -8.77
CA PRO A 113 -10.01 -9.10 -8.95
C PRO A 113 -10.88 -7.86 -9.09
N THR A 114 -10.78 -6.96 -8.11
CA THR A 114 -11.67 -5.80 -7.99
C THR A 114 -10.92 -4.47 -8.06
N GLY A 115 -9.66 -4.48 -7.65
CA GLY A 115 -8.79 -3.31 -7.69
C GLY A 115 -7.32 -3.67 -7.82
N LEU A 116 -6.49 -2.64 -7.92
CA LEU A 116 -5.03 -2.77 -7.88
C LEU A 116 -4.48 -1.73 -6.90
N LEU A 117 -3.45 -2.10 -6.13
CA LEU A 117 -2.63 -1.16 -5.38
C LEU A 117 -1.28 -1.05 -6.08
N CYS A 118 -1.03 0.03 -6.81
CA CYS A 118 0.25 0.27 -7.47
C CYS A 118 1.15 1.08 -6.54
N MET A 119 2.37 0.61 -6.32
CA MET A 119 3.43 1.37 -5.65
C MET A 119 4.55 1.59 -6.66
N ASN A 120 4.88 2.86 -6.92
CA ASN A 120 5.81 3.30 -7.95
C ASN A 120 6.91 4.14 -7.32
N LEU A 121 8.07 3.53 -7.09
CA LEU A 121 9.25 4.22 -6.55
C LEU A 121 10.04 4.88 -7.69
N ASN A 122 10.08 6.21 -7.70
CA ASN A 122 10.89 6.99 -8.63
C ASN A 122 12.36 6.92 -8.21
N LEU A 123 13.16 6.12 -8.92
CA LEU A 123 14.58 5.92 -8.65
C LEU A 123 15.45 7.09 -9.10
N SER A 124 14.88 8.03 -9.85
CA SER A 124 15.53 9.28 -10.22
C SER A 124 15.20 10.43 -9.26
N TYR A 125 14.40 10.18 -8.22
CA TYR A 125 14.16 11.18 -7.18
C TYR A 125 15.46 11.47 -6.41
N PRO A 126 15.73 12.73 -6.01
CA PRO A 126 16.98 13.07 -5.32
C PRO A 126 17.26 12.18 -4.11
N LEU A 127 18.45 11.58 -4.09
CA LEU A 127 18.83 10.59 -3.08
C LEU A 127 18.89 11.23 -1.69
N ASP A 128 19.41 12.44 -1.58
CA ASP A 128 19.46 13.23 -0.35
C ASP A 128 18.06 13.41 0.26
N LYS A 129 17.06 13.75 -0.55
CA LYS A 129 15.66 13.88 -0.10
C LYS A 129 15.07 12.55 0.32
N THR A 130 15.37 11.48 -0.42
CA THR A 130 14.93 10.11 -0.07
C THR A 130 15.51 9.69 1.28
N MET A 131 16.81 9.90 1.47
CA MET A 131 17.51 9.59 2.72
C MET A 131 16.99 10.44 3.89
N ALA A 132 16.73 11.73 3.67
CA ALA A 132 16.16 12.60 4.69
C ALA A 132 14.76 12.16 5.16
N ASN A 133 13.98 11.47 4.31
CA ASN A 133 12.70 10.89 4.71
C ASN A 133 12.85 9.64 5.58
N LEU A 134 13.93 8.87 5.42
CA LEU A 134 14.21 7.65 6.19
C LEU A 134 14.89 7.94 7.54
N MET A 135 15.35 9.18 7.73
CA MET A 135 16.02 9.61 8.96
C MET A 135 15.05 10.33 9.91
N PRO A 136 15.29 10.29 11.23
CA PRO A 136 14.48 11.04 12.19
C PRO A 136 14.47 12.52 11.84
N GLN A 137 13.29 13.06 11.51
CA GLN A 137 13.15 14.49 11.27
C GLN A 137 13.02 15.21 12.60
N GLN A 138 13.73 16.33 12.76
CA GLN A 138 13.79 17.11 14.01
C GLN A 138 12.41 17.57 14.52
N ASN A 139 11.39 17.61 13.66
CA ASN A 139 10.02 18.04 13.98
C ASN A 139 9.02 16.89 14.19
N LEU A 140 9.38 15.64 13.92
CA LEU A 140 8.56 14.50 14.33
C LEU A 140 8.93 14.22 15.78
N ALA A 141 7.98 14.44 16.70
CA ALA A 141 8.17 14.06 18.09
C ALA A 141 8.62 12.60 18.11
N ILE A 142 9.90 12.34 18.43
CA ILE A 142 10.39 11.00 18.68
C ILE A 142 9.52 10.51 19.83
N PRO A 143 8.60 9.56 19.63
CA PRO A 143 7.75 9.13 20.72
C PRO A 143 8.69 8.62 21.81
N SER A 144 8.60 9.20 23.01
CA SER A 144 9.40 8.82 24.17
C SER A 144 9.01 7.45 24.74
N LYS A 145 8.46 6.56 23.90
CA LYS A 145 8.06 5.21 24.25
C LYS A 145 8.93 4.26 23.45
N ASP A 146 9.89 3.65 24.13
CA ASP A 146 10.52 2.43 23.65
C ASP A 146 9.43 1.41 23.26
N GLU A 147 9.22 1.23 21.95
CA GLU A 147 8.44 0.10 21.46
C GLU A 147 9.32 -1.14 21.55
N ARG A 148 8.79 -2.23 22.12
CA ARG A 148 9.53 -3.47 22.31
C ARG A 148 8.91 -4.57 21.46
N PHE A 149 9.66 -5.01 20.46
CA PHE A 149 9.31 -6.17 19.66
C PHE A 149 9.73 -7.44 20.42
N VAL A 150 8.76 -8.14 21.01
CA VAL A 150 8.99 -9.36 21.80
C VAL A 150 8.41 -10.55 21.05
N ALA A 151 9.24 -11.58 20.80
CA ALA A 151 8.82 -12.78 20.07
C ALA A 151 7.99 -13.78 20.91
N GLU A 152 8.05 -13.67 22.24
CA GLU A 152 7.36 -14.57 23.16
C GLU A 152 6.42 -13.79 24.10
N ASN A 153 5.17 -14.23 24.17
CA ASN A 153 4.16 -13.64 25.05
C ASN A 153 4.65 -13.56 26.51
N LEU A 154 5.35 -14.60 26.99
CA LEU A 154 5.84 -14.66 28.37
C LEU A 154 6.81 -13.51 28.71
N ARG A 155 7.65 -13.10 27.75
CA ARG A 155 8.61 -12.01 27.93
C ARG A 155 7.91 -10.64 27.97
N LEU A 156 6.87 -10.45 27.16
CA LEU A 156 6.07 -9.22 27.18
C LEU A 156 5.31 -9.10 28.50
N THR A 157 4.67 -10.19 28.95
CA THR A 157 3.95 -10.24 30.24
C THR A 157 4.88 -10.00 31.42
N LYS A 158 6.03 -10.69 31.46
CA LYS A 158 7.06 -10.51 32.50
C LYS A 158 7.55 -9.07 32.55
N TYR A 159 7.78 -8.45 31.39
CA TYR A 159 8.16 -7.04 31.34
C TYR A 159 7.05 -6.11 31.84
N ALA A 160 5.81 -6.28 31.39
CA ALA A 160 4.69 -5.45 31.81
C ALA A 160 4.51 -5.50 33.33
N LEU A 161 4.60 -6.69 33.92
CA LEU A 161 4.59 -6.90 35.37
C LEU A 161 5.76 -6.19 36.07
N TYR A 162 6.99 -6.38 35.60
CA TYR A 162 8.16 -5.71 36.22
C TYR A 162 8.09 -4.19 36.12
N LYS A 163 7.64 -3.65 34.98
CA LYS A 163 7.48 -2.20 34.79
C LYS A 163 6.47 -1.65 35.80
N HIS A 164 5.34 -2.33 35.98
CA HIS A 164 4.32 -1.89 36.91
C HIS A 164 4.76 -2.04 38.37
N LEU A 165 5.47 -3.12 38.71
CA LEU A 165 6.07 -3.32 40.04
C LEU A 165 7.10 -2.24 40.39
N ARG A 166 7.92 -1.77 39.43
CA ARG A 166 8.84 -0.65 39.64
C ARG A 166 8.11 0.66 39.89
N GLN A 167 7.09 0.96 39.08
CA GLN A 167 6.24 2.13 39.28
C GLN A 167 5.55 2.14 40.66
N LEU A 168 5.09 0.98 41.15
CA LEU A 168 4.49 0.85 42.49
C LEU A 168 5.52 1.01 43.63
N LYS A 169 6.79 0.69 43.37
CA LYS A 169 7.89 0.88 44.33
C LYS A 169 8.49 2.29 44.31
N GLY A 170 8.05 3.15 43.39
CA GLY A 170 8.59 4.51 43.24
C GLY A 170 10.01 4.56 42.64
N GLU A 171 10.43 3.48 41.97
CA GLU A 171 11.71 3.38 41.22
C GLU A 171 11.54 3.68 39.74
#